data_AF-A0A9P6FG58-F1
#
_entry.id   AF-A0A9P6FG58-F1
#
_cell.length_a   1.000
_cell.length_b   1.000
_cell.length_c   1.000
_cell.angle_alpha   90.00
_cell.angle_beta   90.00
_cell.angle_gamma   90.00
#
_symmetry.space_group_name_H-M   'P 1'
#
loop_
_entity.id
_entity.type
_entity.pdbx_description
1 polymer ?
#
loop_
_entity_poly.entity_id
_entity_poly.type
_entity_poly.pdbx_seq_one_letter_code
_entity_poly.pdbx_strand_id
1 'polypeptide(L)'
;MRFSTVAIASAIVAVASAQDLDPNYPFLPNGACVDACLTKVGKSMFAGFTNDPTSPDFMASLAFAHERDTPAYKTYMSQTGMCIMNCDMSEQDLYNAQYKAKAAWYADKKAGGTGSGNATTTAPPTSTTTTPSGAVANSASALVGVVAVLCTIALL
;
A
#
# COMPACT_ATOMS: atom_id res chain seq x y z
N MET A 1 53.39 -11.46 20.61
CA MET A 1 52.70 -10.53 19.69
C MET A 1 51.27 -11.02 19.59
N ARG A 2 50.31 -10.23 20.10
CA ARG A 2 48.91 -10.64 20.35
C ARG A 2 48.01 -10.07 19.25
N PHE A 3 47.20 -10.97 18.66
CA PHE A 3 45.89 -10.83 17.98
C PHE A 3 45.57 -9.50 17.28
N SER A 4 45.59 -9.45 15.94
CA SER A 4 44.49 -9.80 15.01
C SER A 4 43.40 -8.73 14.90
N THR A 5 43.42 -8.05 13.75
CA THR A 5 42.32 -7.47 12.96
C THR A 5 40.94 -7.39 13.61
N VAL A 6 40.48 -6.15 13.85
CA VAL A 6 39.06 -5.84 13.98
C VAL A 6 38.65 -5.05 12.74
N ALA A 7 38.00 -5.72 11.80
CA ALA A 7 37.15 -5.09 10.80
C ALA A 7 35.82 -4.79 11.47
N ILE A 8 35.52 -3.51 11.72
CA ILE A 8 34.17 -3.09 12.06
C ILE A 8 33.55 -2.60 10.76
N ALA A 9 32.74 -3.47 10.15
CA ALA A 9 31.78 -3.06 9.14
C ALA A 9 30.85 -2.03 9.81
N SER A 10 31.04 -0.75 9.51
CA SER A 10 30.11 0.29 9.89
C SER A 10 28.82 0.06 9.12
N ALA A 11 27.84 -0.53 9.82
CA ALA A 11 26.49 -0.71 9.33
C ALA A 11 25.96 0.60 8.78
N ILE A 12 25.38 0.54 7.58
CA ILE A 12 24.60 1.63 7.00
C ILE A 12 23.37 1.73 7.87
N VAL A 13 23.42 2.60 8.90
CA VAL A 13 22.21 2.98 9.62
C VAL A 13 21.40 3.79 8.62
N ALA A 14 20.47 3.11 7.94
CA ALA A 14 19.34 3.79 7.34
C ALA A 14 18.74 4.63 8.47
N VAL A 15 18.80 5.95 8.32
CA VAL A 15 18.13 6.87 9.22
C VAL A 15 16.64 6.66 8.96
N ALA A 16 16.09 5.64 9.60
CA ALA A 16 14.67 5.53 9.83
C ALA A 16 14.34 6.68 10.76
N SER A 17 14.02 7.83 10.19
CA SER A 17 13.25 8.83 10.89
C SER A 17 12.03 8.08 11.42
N ALA A 18 12.02 7.78 12.72
CA ALA A 18 10.91 7.13 13.41
C ALA A 18 9.73 8.10 13.48
N GLN A 19 9.20 8.48 12.32
CA GLN A 19 7.79 8.79 12.21
C GLN A 19 7.12 7.42 12.16
N ASP A 20 6.08 7.24 12.97
CA ASP A 20 5.26 6.03 12.99
C ASP A 20 4.57 5.90 11.63
N LEU A 21 5.31 5.37 10.65
CA LEU A 21 4.80 5.10 9.33
C LEU A 21 3.80 3.96 9.48
N ASP A 22 2.62 4.14 8.93
CA ASP A 22 1.63 3.07 8.91
C ASP A 22 2.28 1.85 8.23
N PRO A 23 2.25 0.65 8.87
CA PRO A 23 2.91 -0.53 8.33
C PRO A 23 2.34 -0.96 6.97
N ASN A 24 1.14 -0.49 6.63
CA ASN A 24 0.51 -0.74 5.33
C ASN A 24 0.79 0.39 4.33
N TYR A 25 1.14 1.61 4.76
CA TYR A 25 1.48 2.75 3.90
C TYR A 25 2.83 3.40 4.28
N PRO A 26 3.95 2.93 3.70
CA PRO A 26 5.31 3.27 4.14
C PRO A 26 5.83 4.59 3.55
N PHE A 27 5.01 5.64 3.56
CA PHE A 27 5.38 6.95 3.02
C PHE A 27 5.16 8.04 4.04
N LEU A 28 6.04 9.04 4.02
CA LEU A 28 5.89 10.21 4.87
C LEU A 28 4.61 10.96 4.50
N PRO A 29 3.91 11.52 5.52
CA PRO A 29 2.79 12.41 5.28
C PRO A 29 3.26 13.62 4.46
N ASN A 30 2.38 14.14 3.62
CA ASN A 30 2.66 15.37 2.91
C ASN A 30 2.67 16.55 3.91
N GLY A 31 3.33 17.65 3.53
CA GLY A 31 3.21 18.89 4.29
C GLY A 31 1.78 19.46 4.25
N ALA A 32 1.49 20.38 5.16
CA ALA A 32 0.12 20.85 5.40
C ALA A 32 -0.49 21.56 4.19
N CYS A 33 0.31 22.29 3.40
CA CYS A 33 -0.17 22.96 2.20
C CYS A 33 -0.49 21.95 1.09
N VAL A 34 0.43 21.03 0.81
CA VAL A 34 0.22 19.98 -0.19
C VAL A 34 -0.98 19.12 0.18
N ASP A 35 -1.10 18.70 1.43
CA ASP A 35 -2.22 17.88 1.89
C ASP A 35 -3.57 18.61 1.75
N ALA A 36 -3.63 19.89 2.10
CA ALA A 36 -4.81 20.72 1.92
C ALA A 36 -5.19 20.86 0.43
N CYS A 37 -4.21 21.01 -0.45
CA CYS A 37 -4.43 21.06 -1.90
C CYS A 37 -5.02 19.75 -2.45
N LEU A 38 -4.41 18.62 -2.10
CA LEU A 38 -4.88 17.28 -2.48
C LEU A 38 -6.31 17.06 -1.98
N THR A 39 -6.55 17.32 -0.68
CA THR A 39 -7.86 17.14 -0.04
C THR A 39 -8.92 18.05 -0.66
N LYS A 40 -8.61 19.33 -0.91
CA LYS A 40 -9.57 20.29 -1.47
C LYS A 40 -10.05 19.87 -2.85
N VAL A 41 -9.12 19.54 -3.75
CA VAL A 41 -9.47 19.10 -5.11
C VAL A 41 -10.14 17.74 -5.06
N GLY A 42 -9.58 16.81 -4.29
CA GLY A 42 -10.12 15.46 -4.14
C GLY A 42 -11.57 15.45 -3.66
N LYS A 43 -11.88 16.22 -2.62
CA LYS A 43 -13.25 16.36 -2.10
C LYS A 43 -14.24 16.98 -3.09
N SER A 44 -13.75 17.80 -4.03
CA SER A 44 -14.61 18.33 -5.10
C SER A 44 -15.02 17.26 -6.13
N MET A 45 -14.26 16.17 -6.24
CA MET A 45 -14.47 15.10 -7.21
C MET A 45 -15.05 13.83 -6.58
N PHE A 46 -14.76 13.60 -5.31
CA PHE A 46 -15.17 12.44 -4.54
C PHE A 46 -15.39 12.83 -3.08
N ALA A 47 -16.63 12.74 -2.60
CA ALA A 47 -16.98 13.20 -1.25
C ALA A 47 -16.23 12.43 -0.14
N GLY A 48 -15.92 11.15 -0.38
CA GLY A 48 -15.13 10.29 0.52
C GLY A 48 -13.62 10.49 0.41
N PHE A 49 -13.15 11.50 -0.35
CA PHE A 49 -11.73 11.68 -0.58
C PHE A 49 -10.97 11.89 0.73
N THR A 50 -9.86 11.16 0.86
CA THR A 50 -9.00 11.16 2.03
C THR A 50 -7.54 10.88 1.66
N ASN A 51 -6.62 11.50 2.40
CA ASN A 51 -5.19 11.17 2.37
C ASN A 51 -4.78 10.26 3.55
N ASP A 52 -5.74 9.90 4.42
CA ASP A 52 -5.50 9.01 5.56
C ASP A 52 -5.40 7.54 5.09
N PRO A 53 -4.24 6.88 5.27
CA PRO A 53 -4.03 5.50 4.83
C PRO A 53 -4.90 4.47 5.56
N THR A 54 -5.47 4.82 6.70
CA THR A 54 -6.34 3.93 7.48
C THR A 54 -7.80 3.95 7.04
N SER A 55 -8.18 4.92 6.20
CA SER A 55 -9.55 5.06 5.72
C SER A 55 -9.92 4.01 4.68
N PRO A 56 -11.16 3.46 4.70
CA PRO A 56 -11.63 2.55 3.66
C PRO A 56 -11.63 3.18 2.25
N ASP A 57 -11.72 4.51 2.16
CA ASP A 57 -11.76 5.26 0.90
C ASP A 57 -10.36 5.65 0.39
N PHE A 58 -9.30 5.25 1.10
CA PHE A 58 -7.93 5.66 0.78
C PHE A 58 -7.47 5.19 -0.61
N MET A 59 -7.69 3.92 -0.94
CA MET A 59 -7.31 3.37 -2.24
C MET A 59 -8.09 4.03 -3.38
N ALA A 60 -9.37 4.33 -3.17
CA ALA A 60 -10.19 5.07 -4.13
C ALA A 60 -9.67 6.51 -4.33
N SER A 61 -9.20 7.15 -3.25
CA SER A 61 -8.61 8.49 -3.30
C SER A 61 -7.27 8.50 -4.06
N LEU A 62 -6.41 7.51 -3.84
CA LEU A 62 -5.15 7.35 -4.56
C LEU A 62 -5.34 7.09 -6.06
N ALA A 63 -6.47 6.50 -6.47
CA ALA A 63 -6.76 6.29 -7.88
C ALA A 63 -6.76 7.60 -8.68
N PHE A 64 -7.25 8.70 -8.10
CA PHE A 64 -7.23 10.03 -8.74
C PHE A 64 -5.81 10.52 -9.02
N ALA A 65 -4.82 10.13 -8.20
CA ALA A 65 -3.43 10.52 -8.38
C ALA A 65 -2.61 9.51 -9.21
N HIS A 66 -3.08 8.27 -9.40
CA HIS A 66 -2.24 7.20 -9.94
C HIS A 66 -2.85 6.41 -11.12
N GLU A 67 -4.13 6.61 -11.46
CA GLU A 67 -4.77 6.02 -12.64
C GLU A 67 -4.68 6.92 -13.87
N ARG A 68 -3.48 6.94 -14.48
CA ARG A 68 -3.06 7.90 -15.51
C ARG A 68 -3.96 8.03 -16.74
N ASP A 69 -4.70 6.97 -17.08
CA ASP A 69 -5.49 6.88 -18.31
C ASP A 69 -6.95 7.35 -18.13
N THR A 70 -7.30 7.89 -16.97
CA THR A 70 -8.66 8.36 -16.69
C THR A 70 -8.80 9.89 -16.88
N PRO A 71 -9.99 10.38 -17.27
CA PRO A 71 -10.28 11.83 -17.24
C PRO A 71 -10.16 12.40 -15.82
N ALA A 72 -10.57 11.61 -14.82
CA ALA A 72 -10.48 11.98 -13.42
C ALA A 72 -9.03 12.27 -12.99
N TYR A 73 -8.07 11.44 -13.39
CA TYR A 73 -6.65 11.68 -13.14
C TYR A 73 -6.17 12.99 -13.75
N LYS A 74 -6.48 13.24 -15.04
CA LYS A 74 -6.03 14.45 -15.72
C LYS A 74 -6.55 15.71 -15.05
N THR A 75 -7.84 15.71 -14.68
CA THR A 75 -8.47 16.83 -13.96
C THR A 75 -7.86 17.00 -12.56
N TYR A 76 -7.75 15.91 -11.80
CA TYR A 76 -7.21 15.94 -10.45
C TYR A 76 -5.75 16.43 -10.43
N MET A 77 -4.89 15.86 -11.27
CA MET A 77 -3.47 16.24 -11.34
C MET A 77 -3.25 17.66 -11.85
N SER A 78 -4.09 18.12 -12.78
CA SER A 78 -4.02 19.52 -13.25
C SER A 78 -4.40 20.50 -12.14
N GLN A 79 -5.52 20.26 -11.45
CA GLN A 79 -5.99 21.16 -10.40
C GLN A 79 -5.12 21.12 -9.14
N THR A 80 -4.70 19.92 -8.71
CA THR A 80 -3.78 19.78 -7.58
C THR A 80 -2.41 20.35 -7.92
N GLY A 81 -1.91 20.15 -9.13
CA GLY A 81 -0.67 20.76 -9.61
C GLY A 81 -0.69 22.29 -9.51
N MET A 82 -1.77 22.93 -9.97
CA MET A 82 -1.94 24.40 -9.85
C MET A 82 -1.96 24.87 -8.39
N CYS A 83 -2.52 24.08 -7.48
CA CYS A 83 -2.56 24.40 -6.05
C CYS A 83 -1.18 24.23 -5.40
N ILE A 84 -0.53 23.08 -5.63
CA ILE A 84 0.76 22.70 -5.03
C ILE A 84 1.89 23.64 -5.44
N MET A 85 1.85 24.23 -6.64
CA MET A 85 2.86 25.20 -7.06
C MET A 85 2.93 26.46 -6.17
N ASN A 86 1.91 26.72 -5.36
CA ASN A 86 1.91 27.83 -4.39
C ASN A 86 2.36 27.41 -2.98
N CYS A 87 2.66 26.12 -2.75
CA CYS A 87 3.14 25.62 -1.48
C CYS A 87 4.64 25.86 -1.30
N ASP A 88 5.12 25.72 -0.07
CA ASP A 88 6.55 25.78 0.22
C ASP A 88 7.34 24.73 -0.59
N MET A 89 8.52 25.10 -1.06
CA MET A 89 9.32 24.24 -1.93
C MET A 89 9.70 22.92 -1.25
N SER A 90 9.93 22.94 0.07
CA SER A 90 10.26 21.71 0.81
C SER A 90 9.11 20.69 0.81
N GLU A 91 7.85 21.15 0.84
CA GLU A 91 6.69 20.27 0.75
C GLU A 91 6.51 19.73 -0.68
N GLN A 92 6.77 20.56 -1.69
CA GLN A 92 6.73 20.16 -3.10
C GLN A 92 7.79 19.08 -3.38
N ASP A 93 9.01 19.28 -2.86
CA ASP A 93 10.11 18.33 -3.01
C ASP A 93 9.81 17.00 -2.33
N LEU A 94 9.25 17.03 -1.11
CA LEU A 94 8.82 15.82 -0.40
C LEU A 94 7.74 15.04 -1.17
N TYR A 95 6.76 15.75 -1.73
CA TYR A 95 5.71 15.15 -2.53
C TYR A 95 6.29 14.49 -3.79
N ASN A 96 7.13 15.21 -4.54
CA ASN A 96 7.74 14.73 -5.77
C ASN A 96 8.70 13.56 -5.54
N ALA A 97 9.50 13.61 -4.47
CA ALA A 97 10.45 12.57 -4.11
C ALA A 97 9.76 11.22 -3.87
N GLN A 98 8.55 11.22 -3.31
CA GLN A 98 7.80 10.01 -2.98
C GLN A 98 6.79 9.60 -4.06
N TYR A 99 6.41 10.51 -4.97
CA TYR A 99 5.31 10.28 -5.92
C TYR A 99 5.46 9.02 -6.76
N LYS A 100 6.65 8.78 -7.33
CA LYS A 100 6.91 7.58 -8.15
C LYS A 100 6.81 6.29 -7.32
N ALA A 101 7.32 6.32 -6.09
CA ALA A 101 7.26 5.16 -5.20
C ALA A 101 5.82 4.90 -4.72
N LYS A 102 5.05 5.95 -4.42
CA LYS A 102 3.60 5.87 -4.11
C LYS A 102 2.82 5.25 -5.25
N ALA A 103 3.09 5.66 -6.50
CA ALA A 103 2.44 5.09 -7.68
C ALA A 103 2.76 3.59 -7.88
N ALA A 104 4.01 3.18 -7.64
CA ALA A 104 4.40 1.77 -7.72
C ALA A 104 3.74 0.93 -6.62
N TRP A 105 3.71 1.43 -5.39
CA TRP A 105 3.02 0.79 -4.26
C TRP A 105 1.51 0.66 -4.53
N TYR A 106 0.87 1.69 -5.07
CA TYR A 106 -0.54 1.65 -5.42
C TYR A 106 -0.84 0.56 -6.46
N ALA A 107 -0.01 0.46 -7.50
CA ALA A 107 -0.17 -0.55 -8.54
C ALA A 107 -0.03 -1.98 -7.99
N ASP A 108 0.95 -2.22 -7.10
CA ASP A 108 1.14 -3.51 -6.43
C ASP A 108 -0.07 -3.89 -5.57
N LYS A 109 -0.53 -2.97 -4.71
CA LYS A 109 -1.69 -3.20 -3.84
C LYS A 109 -2.98 -3.39 -4.62
N LYS A 110 -3.19 -2.63 -5.69
CA LYS A 110 -4.35 -2.78 -6.57
C LYS A 110 -4.36 -4.14 -7.28
N ALA A 111 -3.19 -4.69 -7.62
CA ALA A 111 -3.08 -6.01 -8.25
C ALA A 111 -3.24 -7.19 -7.26
N GLY A 112 -3.51 -6.91 -5.98
CA GLY A 112 -3.59 -7.94 -4.94
C GLY A 112 -2.23 -8.41 -4.43
N GLY A 113 -1.18 -7.58 -4.60
CA GLY A 113 0.17 -7.88 -4.12
C GLY A 113 0.20 -8.23 -2.63
N THR A 114 0.92 -9.31 -2.29
CA THR A 114 0.99 -9.93 -0.96
C THR A 114 1.92 -9.17 0.03
N GLY A 115 1.91 -7.84 0.02
CA GLY A 115 2.52 -7.03 1.08
C GLY A 115 1.43 -6.59 2.06
N SER A 116 1.54 -6.94 3.36
CA SER A 116 0.68 -6.56 4.52
C SER A 116 -0.72 -6.01 4.17
N GLY A 117 -1.82 -6.74 4.24
CA GLY A 117 -2.15 -7.83 5.16
C GLY A 117 -2.92 -7.32 6.38
N ASN A 118 -4.10 -6.69 6.17
CA ASN A 118 -5.26 -6.95 7.03
C ASN A 118 -6.58 -6.57 6.34
N ALA A 119 -6.97 -7.32 5.30
CA ALA A 119 -8.37 -7.41 4.94
C ALA A 119 -9.03 -8.41 5.89
N THR A 120 -9.55 -7.93 7.02
CA THR A 120 -10.53 -8.68 7.80
C THR A 120 -11.79 -8.78 6.96
N THR A 121 -11.95 -9.89 6.24
CA THR A 121 -13.21 -10.25 5.58
C THR A 121 -14.22 -10.66 6.65
N THR A 122 -14.96 -9.69 7.20
CA THR A 122 -16.20 -9.97 7.92
C THR A 122 -17.26 -10.33 6.88
N ALA A 123 -17.49 -11.63 6.70
CA ALA A 123 -18.61 -12.14 5.91
C ALA A 123 -19.95 -11.84 6.63
N PRO A 124 -21.01 -11.40 5.94
CA PRO A 124 -22.33 -11.30 6.53
C PRO A 124 -22.96 -12.70 6.72
N PRO A 125 -23.78 -12.93 7.77
CA PRO A 125 -24.44 -14.22 7.97
C PRO A 125 -25.59 -14.39 6.96
N THR A 126 -25.40 -15.26 5.97
CA THR A 126 -26.49 -15.70 5.09
C THR A 126 -27.23 -16.86 5.74
N SER A 127 -28.48 -16.60 6.11
CA SER A 127 -29.43 -17.57 6.66
C SER A 127 -29.59 -18.79 5.77
N THR A 128 -29.49 -19.95 6.39
CA THR A 128 -29.63 -21.28 5.80
C THR A 128 -31.09 -21.56 5.44
N THR A 129 -31.37 -21.97 4.21
CA THR A 129 -32.56 -22.77 3.88
C THR A 129 -32.19 -23.81 2.83
N THR A 130 -32.52 -25.05 3.16
CA THR A 130 -32.11 -26.34 2.61
C THR A 130 -32.76 -26.73 1.26
N THR A 131 -31.90 -27.21 0.34
CA THR A 131 -31.93 -28.29 -0.71
C THR A 131 -33.22 -29.14 -0.92
N PRO A 132 -33.39 -29.95 -2.01
CA PRO A 132 -32.45 -30.34 -3.09
C PRO A 132 -33.01 -30.53 -4.54
N SER A 133 -32.13 -30.76 -5.54
CA SER A 133 -32.07 -32.01 -6.36
C SER A 133 -31.23 -31.89 -7.67
N GLY A 134 -30.42 -32.93 -7.97
CA GLY A 134 -29.79 -33.28 -9.27
C GLY A 134 -28.37 -32.73 -9.52
N ALA A 135 -27.26 -33.45 -9.28
CA ALA A 135 -26.63 -34.51 -10.12
C ALA A 135 -26.23 -33.99 -11.54
N VAL A 136 -25.00 -34.03 -12.07
CA VAL A 136 -23.89 -35.02 -12.04
C VAL A 136 -22.56 -34.42 -12.59
N ALA A 137 -21.44 -35.05 -12.19
CA ALA A 137 -20.15 -35.26 -12.90
C ALA A 137 -19.29 -34.02 -13.30
N ASN A 138 -17.96 -33.97 -13.12
CA ASN A 138 -16.97 -35.04 -13.23
C ASN A 138 -15.63 -34.62 -12.56
N SER A 139 -14.99 -35.56 -11.85
CA SER A 139 -13.55 -35.93 -11.72
C SER A 139 -12.47 -34.86 -12.06
N ALA A 140 -11.35 -34.69 -11.33
CA ALA A 140 -10.58 -35.67 -10.57
C ALA A 140 -9.53 -35.03 -9.62
N SER A 141 -9.22 -35.80 -8.57
CA SER A 141 -7.92 -35.98 -7.90
C SER A 141 -7.36 -34.90 -6.96
N ALA A 142 -7.72 -35.06 -5.69
CA ALA A 142 -6.92 -34.65 -4.55
C ALA A 142 -5.64 -35.50 -4.41
N LEU A 143 -4.54 -34.89 -3.96
CA LEU A 143 -3.54 -35.56 -3.14
C LEU A 143 -3.43 -34.79 -1.82
N VAL A 144 -3.88 -35.49 -0.78
CA VAL A 144 -3.90 -35.10 0.63
C VAL A 144 -2.57 -35.52 1.26
N GLY A 145 -2.05 -34.63 2.12
CA GLY A 145 -1.20 -35.01 3.25
C GLY A 145 0.27 -35.28 2.92
N VAL A 146 1.24 -35.23 3.84
CA VAL A 146 1.25 -35.22 5.30
C VAL A 146 2.64 -34.69 5.70
N VAL A 147 2.68 -33.85 6.74
CA VAL A 147 3.72 -33.71 7.79
C VAL A 147 5.17 -34.14 7.48
N ALA A 148 6.12 -33.21 7.63
CA ALA A 148 7.39 -33.46 8.33
C ALA A 148 8.11 -32.15 8.68
N VAL A 149 8.07 -31.81 9.97
CA VAL A 149 9.12 -31.06 10.67
C VAL A 149 10.45 -31.77 10.45
N LEU A 150 11.52 -31.07 10.08
CA LEU A 150 12.89 -31.45 10.45
C LEU A 150 13.83 -30.23 10.41
N CYS A 151 14.38 -29.99 11.60
CA CYS A 151 15.44 -29.08 11.95
C CYS A 151 16.80 -29.70 11.60
N THR A 152 17.73 -28.95 11.00
CA THR A 152 19.23 -29.06 11.07
C THR A 152 19.81 -28.14 9.99
N ILE A 153 20.46 -27.01 10.28
CA ILE A 153 21.89 -26.83 10.67
C ILE A 153 22.87 -27.64 9.82
N ALA A 154 23.60 -26.97 8.91
CA ALA A 154 25.02 -27.13 8.55
C ALA A 154 25.35 -26.13 7.42
N LEU A 155 26.13 -25.06 7.66
CA LEU A 155 27.59 -24.99 7.46
C LEU A 155 28.05 -25.42 6.06
N LEU A 156 28.29 -24.42 5.19
CA LEU A 156 29.46 -24.29 4.31
C LEU A 156 29.51 -22.87 3.73
#